data_AF-A0AAE3SEC6-F1
#
_entry.id   AF-A0AAE3SEC6-F1
#
_cell.length_a   1.000
_cell.length_b   1.000
_cell.length_c   1.000
_cell.angle_alpha   90.00
_cell.angle_beta   90.00
_cell.angle_gamma   90.00
#
_symmetry.space_group_name_H-M   'P 1'
#
loop_
_entity.id
_entity.type
_entity.pdbx_description
1 polymer ?
#
loop_
_entity_poly.entity_id
_entity_poly.type
_entity_poly.pdbx_seq_one_letter_code
_entity_poly.pdbx_strand_id
1 'polypeptide(L)'
;MEFTSEDFLYKVREYGSRNLDARSMAIMLDLSKAQTRLFMAEYEDLDSDIRHWWEKGRLDKAQEIEDKLEAHATAGEEGSGDAARSLGYLQRKRHTDALKLDLFGI
;
A
#
# COMPACT_ATOMS: atom_id res chain seq x y z
N MET A 1 -14.57 17.37 14.84
CA MET A 1 -13.20 17.55 14.36
C MET A 1 -13.12 16.83 13.05
N GLU A 2 -12.77 17.54 11.97
CA GLU A 2 -12.74 16.98 10.63
C GLU A 2 -11.30 16.62 10.26
N PHE A 3 -11.07 15.40 9.78
CA PHE A 3 -9.76 14.93 9.34
C PHE A 3 -9.49 15.26 7.87
N THR A 4 -9.92 16.44 7.43
CA THR A 4 -9.95 16.84 6.01
C THR A 4 -8.78 17.75 5.62
N SER A 5 -7.92 18.10 6.57
CA SER A 5 -6.72 18.89 6.30
C SER A 5 -5.79 18.12 5.36
N GLU A 6 -5.36 18.77 4.28
CA GLU A 6 -4.47 18.17 3.27
C GLU A 6 -3.14 17.69 3.89
N ASP A 7 -2.55 18.47 4.81
CA ASP A 7 -1.34 18.09 5.54
C ASP A 7 -1.53 16.80 6.37
N PHE A 8 -2.72 16.63 6.95
CA PHE A 8 -3.05 15.44 7.72
C PHE A 8 -3.20 14.22 6.80
N LEU A 9 -3.94 14.37 5.70
CA LEU A 9 -4.14 13.31 4.71
C LEU A 9 -2.83 12.90 4.04
N TYR A 10 -1.92 13.84 3.80
CA TYR A 10 -0.59 13.54 3.28
C TYR A 10 0.21 12.64 4.24
N LYS A 11 0.18 12.91 5.55
CA LYS A 11 0.80 12.02 6.56
C LYS A 11 0.18 10.63 6.55
N VAL A 12 -1.15 10.54 6.42
CA VAL A 12 -1.85 9.25 6.32
C VAL A 12 -1.36 8.45 5.10
N ARG A 13 -1.17 9.10 3.94
CA ARG A 13 -0.59 8.46 2.75
C ARG A 13 0.85 8.02 2.98
N GLU A 14 1.69 8.85 3.62
CA GLU A 14 3.04 8.44 3.97
C GLU A 14 3.04 7.18 4.84
N TYR A 15 2.12 7.07 5.80
CA TYR A 15 1.99 5.87 6.62
C TYR A 15 1.42 4.67 5.85
N GLY A 16 0.52 4.92 4.89
CA GLY A 16 0.07 3.92 3.92
C GLY A 16 1.21 3.30 3.13
N SER A 17 2.17 4.11 2.69
CA SER A 17 3.37 3.62 2.00
C SER A 17 4.25 2.70 2.87
N ARG A 18 4.12 2.80 4.20
CA ARG A 18 4.80 1.93 5.17
C ARG A 18 3.93 0.76 5.62
N ASN A 19 2.73 0.62 5.05
CA ASN A 19 1.74 -0.39 5.40
C ASN A 19 1.42 -0.43 6.91
N LEU A 20 1.39 0.73 7.55
CA LEU A 20 1.04 0.87 8.97
C LEU A 20 -0.45 0.63 9.18
N ASP A 21 -0.81 -0.12 10.22
CA ASP A 21 -2.20 -0.29 10.64
C ASP A 21 -2.76 1.01 11.28
N ALA A 22 -4.08 1.11 11.36
CA ALA A 22 -4.77 2.30 11.86
C ALA A 22 -4.43 2.67 13.30
N ARG A 23 -4.19 1.69 14.17
CA ARG A 23 -3.86 1.93 15.57
C ARG A 23 -2.45 2.50 15.69
N SER A 24 -1.51 1.93 14.96
CA SER A 24 -0.13 2.42 14.86
C SER A 24 -0.09 3.83 14.28
N MET A 25 -0.88 4.11 13.25
CA MET A 25 -1.01 5.46 12.69
C MET A 25 -1.57 6.47 13.71
N ALA A 26 -2.63 6.11 14.44
CA ALA A 26 -3.22 7.00 15.43
C ALA A 26 -2.24 7.39 16.55
N ILE A 27 -1.32 6.49 16.92
CA ILE A 27 -0.24 6.79 17.88
C ILE A 27 0.78 7.75 17.24
N MET A 28 1.20 7.49 16.00
CA MET A 28 2.19 8.33 15.29
C MET A 28 1.66 9.73 14.98
N LEU A 29 0.35 9.87 14.76
CA LEU A 29 -0.35 11.14 14.56
C LEU A 29 -0.62 11.89 15.87
N ASP A 30 -0.20 11.34 17.01
CA ASP A 30 -0.40 11.89 18.36
C ASP A 30 -1.87 12.23 18.66
N LEU A 31 -2.78 11.33 18.26
CA LEU A 31 -4.21 11.52 18.46
C LEU A 31 -4.61 11.23 19.92
N SER A 32 -5.43 12.11 20.49
CA SER A 32 -6.12 11.85 21.75
C SER A 32 -7.06 10.64 21.63
N LYS A 33 -7.42 10.03 22.76
CA LYS A 33 -8.35 8.87 22.80
C LYS A 33 -9.69 9.10 22.12
N ALA A 34 -10.19 10.34 22.09
CA ALA A 34 -11.43 10.68 21.37
C ALA A 34 -11.19 10.74 19.85
N GLN A 35 -10.10 11.39 19.44
CA GLN A 35 -9.69 11.45 18.03
C GLN A 35 -9.34 10.08 17.46
N THR A 36 -8.63 9.23 18.21
CA THR A 36 -8.33 7.85 17.78
C THR A 36 -9.61 7.08 17.44
N ARG A 37 -10.67 7.20 18.25
CA ARG A 37 -11.93 6.50 17.98
C ARG A 37 -12.59 6.97 16.69
N LEU A 38 -12.60 8.28 16.45
CA LEU A 38 -13.13 8.84 15.21
C LEU A 38 -12.26 8.43 14.01
N PHE A 39 -10.94 8.50 14.13
CA PHE A 39 -10.00 8.10 13.09
C PHE A 39 -10.14 6.63 12.70
N MET A 40 -10.30 5.73 13.69
CA MET A 40 -10.48 4.30 13.42
C MET A 40 -11.81 4.04 12.68
N ALA A 41 -12.88 4.75 13.04
CA ALA A 41 -14.16 4.64 12.34
C ALA A 41 -14.05 5.10 10.88
N GLU A 42 -13.40 6.24 10.64
CA GLU A 42 -13.11 6.72 9.27
C GLU A 42 -12.24 5.71 8.52
N TYR A 43 -11.19 5.18 9.13
CA TYR A 43 -10.31 4.21 8.48
C TYR A 43 -11.02 2.88 8.12
N GLU A 44 -11.99 2.46 8.92
CA GLU A 44 -12.82 1.27 8.66
C GLU A 44 -13.85 1.52 7.55
N ASP A 45 -14.27 2.77 7.34
CA ASP A 45 -15.10 3.16 6.21
C ASP A 45 -14.29 3.19 4.91
N LEU A 46 -14.70 2.36 3.95
CA LEU A 46 -14.00 2.22 2.67
C LEU A 46 -14.08 3.49 1.82
N ASP A 47 -15.12 4.29 2.02
CA ASP A 47 -15.37 5.49 1.22
C ASP A 47 -14.74 6.75 1.83
N SER A 48 -14.11 6.66 3.01
CA SER A 48 -13.51 7.82 3.67
C SER A 48 -12.24 8.32 2.98
N ASP A 49 -11.95 9.61 3.13
CA ASP A 49 -10.70 10.19 2.67
C ASP A 49 -9.49 9.53 3.36
N ILE A 50 -9.62 9.19 4.64
CA ILE A 50 -8.56 8.51 5.41
C ILE A 50 -8.19 7.18 4.77
N ARG A 51 -9.19 6.37 4.43
CA ARG A 51 -8.96 5.09 3.79
C ARG A 51 -8.34 5.28 2.42
N HIS A 52 -8.90 6.16 1.60
CA HIS A 52 -8.41 6.43 0.25
C HIS A 52 -6.95 6.88 0.24
N TRP A 53 -6.56 7.81 1.10
CA TRP A 53 -5.19 8.32 1.17
C TRP A 53 -4.21 7.25 1.66
N TRP A 54 -4.60 6.43 2.64
CA TRP A 54 -3.79 5.31 3.09
C TRP A 54 -3.59 4.27 1.98
N GLU A 55 -4.66 3.87 1.29
CA GLU A 55 -4.59 2.90 0.19
C GLU A 55 -3.74 3.42 -0.97
N LYS A 56 -3.89 4.70 -1.32
CA LYS A 56 -3.05 5.35 -2.33
C LYS A 56 -1.58 5.24 -1.98
N GLY A 57 -1.20 5.54 -0.74
CA GLY A 57 0.19 5.41 -0.28
C GLY A 57 0.72 3.97 -0.39
N ARG A 58 -0.12 2.99 -0.04
CA ARG A 58 0.22 1.56 -0.15
C ARG A 58 0.43 1.14 -1.61
N LEU A 59 -0.43 1.59 -2.52
CA LEU A 59 -0.33 1.32 -3.95
C LEU A 59 0.88 2.00 -4.59
N ASP A 60 1.14 3.28 -4.26
CA ASP A 60 2.32 4.01 -4.73
C ASP A 60 3.61 3.27 -4.37
N LYS A 61 3.69 2.74 -3.13
CA LYS A 61 4.87 1.97 -2.70
C LYS A 61 4.99 0.64 -3.42
N ALA A 62 3.87 -0.03 -3.67
CA ALA A 62 3.87 -1.28 -4.43
C ALA A 62 4.42 -1.05 -5.84
N GLN A 63 3.96 0.00 -6.53
CA GLN A 63 4.46 0.38 -7.85
C GLN A 63 5.96 0.70 -7.82
N GLU A 64 6.43 1.49 -6.84
CA GLU A 64 7.86 1.82 -6.71
C GLU A 64 8.74 0.56 -6.55
N ILE A 65 8.25 -0.45 -5.83
CA ILE A 65 8.95 -1.73 -5.65
C ILE A 65 8.98 -2.50 -6.98
N GLU A 66 7.88 -2.54 -7.71
CA GLU A 66 7.81 -3.20 -9.01
C GLU A 66 8.76 -2.56 -10.03
N ASP A 67 8.76 -1.23 -10.13
CA ASP A 67 9.63 -0.48 -11.05
C ASP A 67 11.11 -0.74 -10.73
N LYS A 68 11.48 -0.81 -9.45
CA LYS A 68 12.84 -1.14 -9.02
C LYS A 68 13.21 -2.57 -9.39
N LEU A 69 12.31 -3.52 -9.20
CA LEU A 69 12.54 -4.91 -9.57
C LEU A 69 12.73 -5.07 -11.08
N GLU A 70 11.92 -4.37 -11.88
CA GLU A 70 12.06 -4.35 -13.34
C GLU A 70 13.40 -3.73 -13.76
N ALA A 71 13.78 -2.58 -13.19
CA ALA A 71 15.08 -1.95 -13.45
C ALA A 71 16.26 -2.85 -13.09
N HIS A 72 16.18 -3.60 -11.97
CA HIS A 72 17.19 -4.60 -11.60
C HIS A 72 17.24 -5.78 -12.58
N ALA A 73 16.12 -6.18 -13.18
CA ALA A 73 16.10 -7.20 -14.22
C ALA A 73 16.80 -6.72 -15.49
N THR A 74 16.47 -5.50 -15.93
CA THR A 74 17.03 -4.91 -17.15
C THR A 74 18.52 -4.61 -17.01
N ALA A 75 18.97 -4.18 -15.82
CA ALA A 75 20.39 -4.03 -15.51
C ALA A 75 21.12 -5.37 -15.25
N GLY A 76 20.37 -6.47 -15.09
CA GLY A 76 20.82 -7.77 -14.60
C GLY A 76 21.34 -8.75 -15.66
N GLU A 77 21.65 -8.31 -16.90
CA GLU A 77 22.36 -9.14 -17.88
C GLU A 77 23.78 -9.54 -17.42
N GLU A 78 24.28 -9.02 -16.30
CA GLU A 78 25.51 -9.49 -15.66
C GLU A 78 25.30 -9.81 -14.16
N GLY A 79 24.51 -10.85 -13.84
CA GLY A 79 24.94 -11.73 -12.73
C GLY A 79 24.06 -11.96 -11.48
N SER A 80 22.73 -11.89 -11.49
CA SER A 80 21.97 -12.42 -10.32
C SER A 80 20.71 -13.23 -10.65
N GLY A 81 20.83 -14.56 -10.58
CA GLY A 81 19.72 -15.51 -10.81
C GLY A 81 18.57 -15.41 -9.81
N ASP A 82 18.75 -14.73 -8.67
CA ASP A 82 17.69 -14.56 -7.66
C ASP A 82 16.75 -13.38 -7.95
N ALA A 83 17.22 -12.33 -8.64
CA ALA A 83 16.33 -11.26 -9.12
C ALA A 83 15.40 -11.78 -10.22
N ALA A 84 15.96 -12.57 -11.16
CA ALA A 84 15.20 -13.25 -12.21
C ALA A 84 14.19 -14.27 -11.63
N ARG A 85 14.56 -15.03 -10.57
CA ARG A 85 13.61 -15.93 -9.87
C ARG A 85 12.47 -15.18 -9.21
N SER A 86 12.76 -14.05 -8.57
CA SER A 86 11.76 -13.23 -7.86
C SER A 86 10.76 -12.61 -8.84
N LEU A 87 11.23 -12.13 -9.99
CA LEU A 87 10.37 -11.67 -11.09
C LEU A 87 9.54 -12.80 -11.69
N GLY A 88 10.14 -13.96 -11.92
CA GLY A 88 9.41 -15.15 -12.38
C GLY A 88 8.34 -15.59 -11.37
N TYR A 89 8.56 -15.42 -10.07
CA TYR A 89 7.54 -15.66 -9.05
C TYR A 89 6.41 -14.62 -9.09
N LEU A 90 6.73 -13.33 -9.21
CA LEU A 90 5.74 -12.25 -9.30
C LEU A 90 4.88 -12.34 -10.56
N GLN A 91 5.47 -12.63 -11.70
CA GLN A 91 4.74 -12.85 -12.96
C GLN A 91 3.81 -14.06 -12.87
N ARG A 92 4.27 -15.18 -12.29
CA ARG A 92 3.44 -16.36 -12.04
C ARG A 92 2.29 -16.06 -11.07
N LYS A 93 2.54 -15.24 -10.04
CA LYS A 93 1.51 -14.81 -9.10
C LYS A 93 0.45 -13.95 -9.80
N ARG A 94 0.85 -12.93 -10.58
CA ARG A 94 -0.09 -12.13 -11.40
C ARG A 94 -0.91 -12.98 -12.35
N HIS A 95 -0.28 -13.94 -13.05
CA HIS A 95 -1.01 -14.82 -13.95
C HIS A 95 -2.01 -15.70 -13.21
N THR A 96 -1.63 -16.20 -12.03
CA THR A 96 -2.52 -17.01 -11.18
C THR A 96 -3.69 -16.17 -10.67
N ASP A 97 -3.44 -14.94 -10.25
CA ASP A 97 -4.48 -14.05 -9.74
C ASP A 97 -5.42 -13.59 -10.87
N ALA A 98 -4.91 -13.33 -12.07
CA ALA A 98 -5.73 -13.08 -13.26
C ALA A 98 -6.59 -14.29 -13.65
N LEU A 99 -6.03 -15.51 -13.58
CA LEU A 99 -6.78 -16.74 -13.82
C LEU A 99 -7.86 -16.99 -12.76
N LYS A 100 -7.62 -16.63 -11.50
CA LYS A 100 -8.64 -16.72 -10.45
C LYS A 100 -9.78 -15.75 -10.72
N LEU A 101 -9.47 -14.53 -11.11
CA LEU A 101 -10.47 -13.53 -11.47
C LEU A 101 -11.32 -14.00 -12.67
N ASP A 102 -10.70 -14.56 -13.71
CA ASP A 102 -11.41 -15.07 -14.89
C ASP A 102 -12.26 -16.32 -14.59
N LEU A 103 -11.76 -17.24 -13.76
CA LEU A 103 -12.43 -18.52 -13.47
C LEU A 103 -13.49 -18.41 -12.38
N PHE A 104 -13.29 -17.52 -11.41
CA PHE A 104 -14.10 -17.47 -10.19
C PHE A 104 -14.69 -16.08 -9.92
N GLY A 105 -14.32 -15.04 -10.67
CA GLY A 105 -14.79 -13.67 -10.44
C GLY A 105 -14.25 -13.02 -9.17
N ILE A 106 -13.18 -13.59 -8.58
CA ILE A 106 -12.49 -13.16 -7.36
C ILE A 106 -10.98 -13.25 -7.52
#